data_AF-I1IPC2-F1
#
_entry.id   AF-I1IPC2-F1
#
_cell.length_a   1.000
_cell.length_b   1.000
_cell.length_c   1.000
_cell.angle_alpha   90.00
_cell.angle_beta   90.00
_cell.angle_gamma   90.00
#
_symmetry.space_group_name_H-M   'P 1'
#
loop_
_entity.id
_entity.type
_entity.pdbx_description
1 polymer ?
#
loop_
_entity_poly.entity_id
_entity_poly.type
_entity_poly.pdbx_seq_one_letter_code
_entity_poly.pdbx_strand_id
1 'polypeptide(L)'
;MVAVGPITSATAAHHVFTVVIDGAEETSIHEGVIRCSGGGTLSVASPGVLEVSRLKHVAVRGGGGGDVRFARCGFASAEACGAASFHRCDAVRAVDVAGGVSVRRCRSADVERAGGAVSIRRCKGAARVHGAGGELRVARCREADVGGCPEVSLGRCREARVDWCGALGVQRCRSAEVSRCGAVRVDRCGEANVWSCGNVIVRRGKVNVVEAHQPQVWHQKLAEPAYSVPTEIMTKGRRTCLKSTPMVFYDCLRTA
;
A
#
# COMPACT_ATOMS: atom_id res chain seq x y z
N MET A 1 -42.63 33.73 -26.69
CA MET A 1 -42.01 32.49 -27.21
C MET A 1 -40.52 32.76 -27.37
N VAL A 2 -39.69 32.27 -26.44
CA VAL A 2 -38.23 32.34 -26.57
C VAL A 2 -37.76 30.95 -26.95
N ALA A 3 -37.17 30.85 -28.13
CA ALA A 3 -36.62 29.61 -28.65
C ALA A 3 -35.37 29.24 -27.84
N VAL A 4 -35.42 28.09 -27.17
CA VAL A 4 -34.24 27.46 -26.57
C VAL A 4 -33.71 26.48 -27.63
N GLY A 5 -32.61 26.86 -28.29
CA GLY A 5 -31.88 25.94 -29.15
C GLY A 5 -31.18 24.86 -28.32
N PRO A 6 -31.00 23.63 -28.84
CA PRO A 6 -30.32 22.57 -28.09
C PRO A 6 -28.83 22.89 -28.02
N ILE A 7 -28.29 23.06 -26.82
CA ILE A 7 -26.85 23.06 -26.60
C ILE A 7 -26.40 21.60 -26.59
N THR A 8 -26.07 21.06 -27.76
CA THR A 8 -25.24 19.86 -27.85
C THR A 8 -23.79 20.28 -27.65
N SER A 9 -23.32 20.31 -26.40
CA SER A 9 -21.90 20.23 -26.07
C SER A 9 -21.68 19.04 -25.12
N ALA A 10 -21.37 17.89 -25.72
CA ALA A 10 -20.87 16.73 -25.01
C ALA A 10 -19.48 17.06 -24.42
N THR A 11 -19.43 17.67 -23.23
CA THR A 11 -18.23 17.86 -22.38
C THR A 11 -18.57 18.45 -21.00
N ALA A 12 -19.71 18.07 -20.41
CA ALA A 12 -20.02 18.36 -19.01
C ALA A 12 -20.30 17.04 -18.29
N ALA A 13 -19.26 16.22 -18.09
CA ALA A 13 -19.33 15.16 -17.10
C ALA A 13 -19.35 15.84 -15.72
N HIS A 14 -20.56 16.12 -15.24
CA HIS A 14 -20.80 16.84 -13.99
C HIS A 14 -19.97 16.20 -12.87
N HIS A 15 -19.16 17.02 -12.19
CA HIS A 15 -18.46 16.63 -10.97
C HIS A 15 -19.47 16.44 -9.83
N VAL A 16 -20.23 15.35 -9.90
CA VAL A 16 -21.21 14.98 -8.88
C VAL A 16 -20.46 14.25 -7.78
N PHE A 17 -20.49 14.83 -6.59
CA PHE A 17 -19.93 14.24 -5.39
C PHE A 17 -21.05 13.62 -4.58
N THR A 18 -20.89 12.37 -4.18
CA THR A 18 -21.78 11.73 -3.20
C THR A 18 -21.17 11.92 -1.82
N VAL A 19 -21.90 12.57 -0.91
CA VAL A 19 -21.42 12.90 0.43
C VAL A 19 -22.28 12.21 1.48
N VAL A 20 -21.63 11.51 2.40
CA VAL A 20 -22.25 10.84 3.54
C VAL A 20 -21.78 11.51 4.82
N ILE A 21 -22.71 11.99 5.65
CA ILE A 21 -22.41 12.73 6.89
C ILE A 21 -22.93 11.95 8.08
N ASP A 22 -22.07 11.67 9.07
CA ASP A 22 -22.45 11.00 10.33
C ASP A 22 -23.26 9.68 10.15
N GLY A 23 -23.05 8.98 9.03
CA GLY A 23 -23.75 7.73 8.71
C GLY A 23 -25.21 7.93 8.26
N ALA A 24 -25.63 9.16 8.01
CA ALA A 24 -26.93 9.49 7.42
C ALA A 24 -26.97 9.18 5.91
N GLU A 25 -28.10 9.46 5.27
CA GLU A 25 -28.29 9.17 3.85
C GLU A 25 -27.31 9.93 2.94
N GLU A 26 -27.08 9.33 1.77
CA GLU A 26 -26.19 9.87 0.75
C GLU A 26 -26.78 11.16 0.16
N THR A 27 -25.98 12.22 0.14
CA THR A 27 -26.35 13.51 -0.46
C THR A 27 -25.48 13.79 -1.66
N SER A 28 -26.10 13.89 -2.84
CA SER A 28 -25.40 14.29 -4.07
C SER A 28 -25.25 15.81 -4.13
N ILE A 29 -24.04 16.29 -4.38
CA ILE A 29 -23.72 17.72 -4.48
C ILE A 29 -22.97 17.97 -5.78
N HIS A 30 -23.46 18.93 -6.57
CA HIS A 30 -22.77 19.44 -7.76
C HIS A 30 -22.54 20.96 -7.71
N GLU A 31 -23.27 21.70 -6.86
CA GLU A 31 -23.12 23.14 -6.67
C GLU A 31 -23.66 23.59 -5.30
N GLY A 32 -23.36 24.83 -4.92
CA GLY A 32 -23.93 25.47 -3.75
C GLY A 32 -23.24 25.15 -2.43
N VAL A 33 -23.93 25.49 -1.33
CA VAL A 33 -23.43 25.37 0.04
C VAL A 33 -24.49 24.72 0.92
N ILE A 34 -24.14 23.60 1.57
CA ILE A 34 -24.96 22.94 2.58
C ILE A 34 -24.36 23.22 3.96
N ARG A 35 -25.22 23.69 4.87
CA ARG A 35 -24.88 23.91 6.28
C ARG A 35 -25.51 22.81 7.12
N CYS A 36 -24.71 22.14 7.93
CA CYS A 36 -25.16 21.06 8.80
C CYS A 36 -25.50 21.61 10.20
N SER A 37 -26.40 20.94 10.91
CA SER A 37 -26.88 21.33 12.25
C SER A 37 -25.77 21.45 13.32
N GLY A 38 -24.59 20.89 13.08
CA GLY A 38 -23.40 21.01 13.95
C GLY A 38 -22.42 22.14 13.63
N GLY A 39 -22.79 23.09 12.75
CA GLY A 39 -21.90 24.17 12.30
C GLY A 39 -20.84 23.74 11.28
N GLY A 40 -20.99 22.53 10.73
CA GLY A 40 -20.23 22.03 9.60
C GLY A 40 -20.74 22.59 8.27
N THR A 41 -19.85 22.64 7.28
CA THR A 41 -20.15 23.19 5.96
C THR A 41 -19.64 22.27 4.86
N LEU A 42 -20.45 22.12 3.83
CA LEU A 42 -20.10 21.50 2.55
C LEU A 42 -20.34 22.54 1.47
N SER A 43 -19.34 22.83 0.64
CA SER A 43 -19.47 23.84 -0.41
C SER A 43 -18.67 23.47 -1.64
N VAL A 44 -19.26 23.66 -2.80
CA VAL A 44 -18.52 23.59 -4.06
C VAL A 44 -17.84 24.94 -4.29
N ALA A 45 -16.52 25.00 -4.11
CA ALA A 45 -15.76 26.26 -4.20
C ALA A 45 -15.57 26.72 -5.65
N SER A 46 -15.46 25.76 -6.57
CA SER A 46 -15.40 25.93 -8.01
C SER A 46 -15.87 24.64 -8.67
N PRO A 47 -16.18 24.61 -9.98
CA PRO A 47 -16.47 23.37 -10.68
C PRO A 47 -15.42 22.31 -10.39
N GLY A 48 -15.86 21.14 -9.92
CA GLY A 48 -14.97 20.03 -9.59
C GLY A 48 -14.17 20.17 -8.29
N VAL A 49 -14.49 21.12 -7.41
CA VAL A 49 -13.78 21.27 -6.13
C VAL A 49 -14.78 21.33 -4.98
N LEU A 50 -14.84 20.26 -4.19
CA LEU A 50 -15.66 20.18 -2.99
C LEU A 50 -14.84 20.52 -1.74
N GLU A 51 -15.33 21.45 -0.95
CA GLU A 51 -14.78 21.81 0.35
C GLU A 51 -15.70 21.39 1.49
N VAL A 52 -15.11 20.72 2.48
CA VAL A 52 -15.78 20.11 3.61
C VAL A 52 -15.11 20.59 4.89
N SER A 53 -15.86 21.17 5.82
CA SER A 53 -15.28 21.64 7.07
C SER A 53 -16.14 21.39 8.31
N ARG A 54 -15.47 21.12 9.43
CA ARG A 54 -16.05 21.03 10.78
C ARG A 54 -17.14 19.95 10.93
N LEU A 55 -16.97 18.80 10.28
CA LEU A 55 -17.86 17.64 10.43
C LEU A 55 -17.23 16.59 11.36
N LYS A 56 -18.06 15.87 12.13
CA LYS A 56 -17.56 14.78 12.98
C LYS A 56 -17.16 13.59 12.12
N HIS A 57 -18.05 13.11 11.26
CA HIS A 57 -17.77 12.06 10.29
C HIS A 57 -18.28 12.47 8.91
N VAL A 58 -17.41 12.35 7.90
CA VAL A 58 -17.79 12.61 6.52
C VAL A 58 -17.03 11.68 5.57
N ALA A 59 -17.74 11.17 4.58
CA ALA A 59 -17.17 10.46 3.44
C ALA A 59 -17.63 11.13 2.15
N VAL A 60 -16.70 11.35 1.22
CA VAL A 60 -16.99 11.86 -0.11
C VAL A 60 -16.56 10.80 -1.12
N ARG A 61 -17.45 10.49 -2.06
CA ARG A 61 -17.23 9.53 -3.13
C ARG A 61 -17.42 10.19 -4.49
N GLY A 62 -16.57 9.82 -5.44
CA GLY A 62 -16.70 10.23 -6.83
C GLY A 62 -16.24 11.66 -7.09
N GLY A 63 -16.96 12.36 -7.98
CA GLY A 63 -16.60 13.68 -8.48
C GLY A 63 -15.96 13.69 -9.86
N GLY A 64 -15.87 12.55 -10.56
CA GLY A 64 -15.39 12.48 -11.96
C GLY A 64 -14.01 13.09 -12.17
N GLY A 65 -13.09 12.90 -11.21
CA GLY A 65 -11.77 13.55 -11.21
C GLY A 65 -11.72 14.91 -10.50
N GLY A 66 -12.80 15.31 -9.81
CA GLY A 66 -12.83 16.50 -8.97
C GLY A 66 -12.05 16.35 -7.66
N ASP A 67 -11.54 17.47 -7.18
CA ASP A 67 -10.75 17.55 -5.95
C ASP A 67 -11.64 17.73 -4.71
N VAL A 68 -11.19 17.16 -3.59
CA VAL A 68 -11.89 17.29 -2.31
C VAL A 68 -10.95 17.82 -1.24
N ARG A 69 -11.43 18.79 -0.47
CA ARG A 69 -10.68 19.42 0.63
C ARG A 69 -11.43 19.30 1.94
N PHE A 70 -10.82 18.63 2.91
CA PHE A 70 -11.34 18.48 4.26
C PHE A 70 -10.59 19.37 5.24
N ALA A 71 -11.33 20.05 6.11
CA ALA A 71 -10.74 20.89 7.15
C ALA A 71 -11.44 20.72 8.50
N ARG A 72 -10.69 20.35 9.54
CA ARG A 72 -11.19 20.22 10.92
C ARG A 72 -12.29 19.17 11.06
N CYS A 73 -12.12 18.01 10.42
CA CYS A 73 -13.06 16.89 10.57
C CYS A 73 -12.60 15.90 11.64
N GLY A 74 -13.52 15.19 12.30
CA GLY A 74 -13.16 14.06 13.15
C GLY A 74 -12.62 12.91 12.31
N PHE A 75 -13.45 12.42 11.39
CA PHE A 75 -13.12 11.44 10.37
C PHE A 75 -13.45 12.02 8.99
N ALA A 76 -12.53 11.86 8.04
CA ALA A 76 -12.72 12.27 6.65
C ALA A 76 -12.27 11.15 5.70
N SER A 77 -13.19 10.67 4.86
CA SER A 77 -12.91 9.72 3.78
C SER A 77 -13.03 10.39 2.41
N ALA A 78 -12.07 10.17 1.54
CA ALA A 78 -12.11 10.53 0.12
C ALA A 78 -11.94 9.28 -0.74
N GLU A 79 -12.90 8.98 -1.60
CA GLU A 79 -12.92 7.75 -2.39
C GLU A 79 -13.21 8.08 -3.86
N ALA A 80 -12.41 7.56 -4.79
CA ALA A 80 -12.60 7.77 -6.24
C ALA A 80 -12.65 9.26 -6.65
N CYS A 81 -11.79 10.08 -6.05
CA CYS A 81 -11.66 11.52 -6.34
C CYS A 81 -10.42 11.83 -7.21
N GLY A 82 -10.35 13.06 -7.73
CA GLY A 82 -9.17 13.61 -8.41
C GLY A 82 -7.98 13.73 -7.45
N ALA A 83 -7.92 14.79 -6.64
CA ALA A 83 -6.97 14.90 -5.53
C ALA A 83 -7.70 15.08 -4.19
N ALA A 84 -7.03 14.70 -3.10
CA ALA A 84 -7.58 14.83 -1.75
C ALA A 84 -6.64 15.61 -0.83
N SER A 85 -7.18 16.59 -0.10
CA SER A 85 -6.42 17.36 0.88
C SER A 85 -7.11 17.36 2.24
N PHE A 86 -6.32 17.17 3.30
CA PHE A 86 -6.80 17.04 4.67
C PHE A 86 -6.04 17.99 5.60
N HIS A 87 -6.77 18.92 6.21
CA HIS A 87 -6.23 19.92 7.10
C HIS A 87 -6.82 19.82 8.50
N ARG A 88 -6.02 19.29 9.44
CA ARG A 88 -6.42 19.08 10.85
C ARG A 88 -7.62 18.14 10.98
N CYS A 89 -7.61 17.01 10.26
CA CYS A 89 -8.58 15.94 10.45
C CYS A 89 -8.02 14.90 11.42
N ASP A 90 -8.79 14.35 12.36
CA ASP A 90 -8.23 13.40 13.35
C ASP A 90 -7.89 12.06 12.69
N ALA A 91 -8.83 11.46 11.98
CA ALA A 91 -8.64 10.27 11.16
C ALA A 91 -8.90 10.58 9.69
N VAL A 92 -8.00 10.10 8.83
CA VAL A 92 -8.05 10.30 7.37
C VAL A 92 -8.07 8.95 6.67
N ARG A 93 -8.97 8.80 5.71
CA ARG A 93 -8.98 7.68 4.77
C ARG A 93 -8.99 8.24 3.34
N ALA A 94 -8.09 7.78 2.50
CA ALA A 94 -8.08 8.12 1.08
C ALA A 94 -7.90 6.84 0.26
N VAL A 95 -8.83 6.55 -0.64
CA VAL A 95 -8.85 5.30 -1.42
C VAL A 95 -9.09 5.62 -2.88
N ASP A 96 -8.33 5.00 -3.78
CA ASP A 96 -8.51 5.12 -5.23
C ASP A 96 -8.54 6.59 -5.69
N VAL A 97 -7.61 7.39 -5.16
CA VAL A 97 -7.46 8.80 -5.52
C VAL A 97 -6.59 8.88 -6.77
N ALA A 98 -7.12 9.41 -7.87
CA ALA A 98 -6.41 9.41 -9.16
C ALA A 98 -5.11 10.24 -9.13
N GLY A 99 -5.12 11.32 -8.35
CA GLY A 99 -4.03 12.27 -8.19
C GLY A 99 -3.35 12.16 -6.82
N GLY A 100 -2.96 13.32 -6.28
CA GLY A 100 -2.19 13.40 -5.03
C GLY A 100 -3.04 13.43 -3.76
N VAL A 101 -2.45 12.96 -2.66
CA VAL A 101 -3.03 13.06 -1.32
C VAL A 101 -2.15 13.92 -0.43
N SER A 102 -2.71 14.95 0.21
CA SER A 102 -1.97 15.80 1.14
C SER A 102 -2.63 15.86 2.52
N VAL A 103 -1.87 15.53 3.56
CA VAL A 103 -2.32 15.54 4.96
C VAL A 103 -1.42 16.45 5.79
N ARG A 104 -1.94 17.60 6.23
CA ARG A 104 -1.13 18.55 7.01
C ARG A 104 -1.00 18.15 8.48
N ARG A 105 -2.09 17.70 9.11
CA ARG A 105 -2.15 17.30 10.52
C ARG A 105 -3.25 16.27 10.73
N CYS A 106 -2.91 15.11 11.30
CA CYS A 106 -3.86 14.10 11.74
C CYS A 106 -3.36 13.29 12.95
N ARG A 107 -4.21 12.40 13.47
CA ARG A 107 -3.87 11.34 14.43
C ARG A 107 -3.65 10.00 13.72
N SER A 108 -4.45 9.68 12.72
CA SER A 108 -4.22 8.53 11.83
C SER A 108 -4.45 8.93 10.38
N ALA A 109 -3.75 8.26 9.47
CA ALA A 109 -3.98 8.35 8.04
C ALA A 109 -3.82 6.96 7.43
N ASP A 110 -4.81 6.53 6.67
CA ASP A 110 -4.77 5.32 5.85
C ASP A 110 -4.99 5.76 4.39
N VAL A 111 -3.99 5.54 3.53
CA VAL A 111 -4.02 5.92 2.11
C VAL A 111 -3.77 4.68 1.27
N GLU A 112 -4.70 4.36 0.39
CA GLU A 112 -4.66 3.19 -0.49
C GLU A 112 -4.81 3.65 -1.94
N ARG A 113 -3.93 3.19 -2.83
CA ARG A 113 -4.02 3.45 -4.28
C ARG A 113 -4.18 4.93 -4.63
N ALA A 114 -3.14 5.72 -4.34
CA ALA A 114 -3.05 7.10 -4.80
C ALA A 114 -2.25 7.13 -6.11
N GLY A 115 -2.81 7.62 -7.21
CA GLY A 115 -2.10 7.67 -8.50
C GLY A 115 -0.97 8.70 -8.53
N GLY A 116 -1.00 9.69 -7.66
CA GLY A 116 0.02 10.74 -7.54
C GLY A 116 0.87 10.67 -6.27
N ALA A 117 1.50 11.80 -5.93
CA ALA A 117 2.32 11.95 -4.75
C ALA A 117 1.48 11.99 -3.46
N VAL A 118 2.03 11.43 -2.38
CA VAL A 118 1.41 11.43 -1.05
C VAL A 118 2.30 12.22 -0.09
N SER A 119 1.73 13.24 0.57
CA SER A 119 2.48 14.07 1.52
C SER A 119 1.79 14.17 2.87
N ILE A 120 2.42 13.63 3.92
CA ILE A 120 1.95 13.67 5.30
C ILE A 120 2.92 14.52 6.14
N ARG A 121 2.53 15.75 6.46
CA ARG A 121 3.39 16.66 7.25
C ARG A 121 3.49 16.25 8.71
N ARG A 122 2.37 15.83 9.33
CA ARG A 122 2.36 15.42 10.73
C ARG A 122 1.19 14.48 11.03
N CYS A 123 1.50 13.22 11.33
CA CYS A 123 0.58 12.27 11.94
C CYS A 123 0.99 12.05 13.39
N LYS A 124 0.06 12.09 14.36
CA LYS A 124 0.39 11.80 15.77
C LYS A 124 0.53 10.30 16.04
N GLY A 125 -0.18 9.47 15.29
CA GLY A 125 -0.21 8.03 15.39
C GLY A 125 0.37 7.38 14.13
N ALA A 126 -0.40 6.46 13.56
CA ALA A 126 -0.02 5.67 12.39
C ALA A 126 -0.32 6.41 11.07
N ALA A 127 0.64 6.36 10.15
CA ALA A 127 0.47 6.73 8.76
C ALA A 127 0.69 5.46 7.93
N ARG A 128 -0.41 4.90 7.39
CA ARG A 128 -0.38 3.74 6.50
C ARG A 128 -0.58 4.21 5.07
N VAL A 129 0.34 3.84 4.19
CA VAL A 129 0.28 4.24 2.78
C VAL A 129 0.67 3.06 1.90
N HIS A 130 -0.27 2.56 1.12
CA HIS A 130 -0.02 1.47 0.18
C HIS A 130 -0.43 1.87 -1.24
N GLY A 131 0.49 1.71 -2.20
CA GLY A 131 0.23 1.97 -3.61
C GLY A 131 0.17 3.45 -3.97
N ALA A 132 1.21 4.23 -3.64
CA ALA A 132 1.37 5.57 -4.20
C ALA A 132 2.09 5.51 -5.56
N GLY A 133 1.53 6.12 -6.60
CA GLY A 133 2.12 6.18 -7.94
C GLY A 133 3.22 7.24 -8.08
N GLY A 134 3.30 8.18 -7.13
CA GLY A 134 4.36 9.18 -7.04
C GLY A 134 5.19 9.08 -5.75
N GLU A 135 5.93 10.14 -5.45
CA GLU A 135 6.74 10.22 -4.23
C GLU A 135 5.86 10.25 -2.97
N LEU A 136 6.23 9.45 -1.98
CA LEU A 136 5.67 9.48 -0.63
C LEU A 136 6.61 10.23 0.33
N ARG A 137 6.10 11.30 0.94
CA ARG A 137 6.80 12.05 2.00
C ARG A 137 6.03 12.02 3.31
N VAL A 138 6.63 11.48 4.37
CA VAL A 138 6.09 11.55 5.74
C VAL A 138 7.07 12.30 6.63
N ALA A 139 6.79 13.57 6.95
CA ALA A 139 7.75 14.40 7.68
C ALA A 139 7.81 14.06 9.18
N ARG A 140 6.67 13.72 9.80
CA ARG A 140 6.64 13.27 11.21
C ARG A 140 5.47 12.32 11.47
N CYS A 141 5.77 11.17 12.07
CA CYS A 141 4.78 10.20 12.50
C CYS A 141 5.18 9.51 13.80
N ARG A 142 4.28 8.75 14.43
CA ARG A 142 4.69 7.76 15.43
C ARG A 142 5.10 6.48 14.73
N GLU A 143 4.25 6.01 13.84
CA GLU A 143 4.41 4.78 13.08
C GLU A 143 4.14 5.08 11.60
N ALA A 144 5.02 4.60 10.73
CA ALA A 144 4.81 4.56 9.30
C ALA A 144 4.73 3.11 8.87
N ASP A 145 3.70 2.76 8.12
CA ASP A 145 3.56 1.48 7.42
C ASP A 145 3.39 1.80 5.94
N VAL A 146 4.32 1.38 5.10
CA VAL A 146 4.41 1.83 3.73
C VAL A 146 4.65 0.65 2.80
N GLY A 147 3.86 0.56 1.73
CA GLY A 147 3.99 -0.48 0.72
C GLY A 147 3.82 0.03 -0.70
N GLY A 148 4.56 -0.55 -1.66
CA GLY A 148 4.26 -0.36 -3.09
C GLY A 148 4.37 1.09 -3.56
N CYS A 149 5.45 1.78 -3.15
CA CYS A 149 5.70 3.18 -3.50
C CYS A 149 7.06 3.29 -4.22
N PRO A 150 7.18 4.05 -5.33
CA PRO A 150 8.43 4.14 -6.08
C PRO A 150 9.53 4.83 -5.27
N GLU A 151 9.18 5.91 -4.55
CA GLU A 151 10.11 6.68 -3.72
C GLU A 151 9.47 7.04 -2.39
N VAL A 152 10.18 6.78 -1.30
CA VAL A 152 9.70 7.00 0.07
C VAL A 152 10.71 7.82 0.86
N SER A 153 10.25 8.93 1.43
CA SER A 153 11.03 9.82 2.29
C SER A 153 10.36 9.97 3.66
N LEU A 154 10.95 9.34 4.68
CA LEU A 154 10.51 9.42 6.08
C LEU A 154 11.41 10.38 6.87
N GLY A 155 10.82 11.44 7.42
CA GLY A 155 11.50 12.42 8.25
C GLY A 155 11.76 11.90 9.67
N ARG A 156 10.80 12.07 10.57
CA ARG A 156 10.93 11.60 11.96
C ARG A 156 9.76 10.68 12.32
N CYS A 157 10.03 9.39 12.37
CA CYS A 157 9.09 8.40 12.86
C CYS A 157 9.70 7.64 14.06
N ARG A 158 8.90 7.00 14.91
CA ARG A 158 9.46 6.10 15.94
C ARG A 158 9.68 4.73 15.32
N GLU A 159 8.66 4.22 14.66
CA GLU A 159 8.67 2.94 13.96
C GLU A 159 8.37 3.18 12.49
N ALA A 160 9.09 2.47 11.62
CA ALA A 160 8.90 2.48 10.19
C ALA A 160 8.91 1.04 9.67
N ARG A 161 7.81 0.61 9.07
CA ARG A 161 7.71 -0.62 8.29
C ARG A 161 7.59 -0.21 6.83
N VAL A 162 8.50 -0.68 6.01
CA VAL A 162 8.54 -0.33 4.59
C VAL A 162 8.75 -1.58 3.78
N ASP A 163 7.88 -1.81 2.83
CA ASP A 163 7.93 -2.93 1.92
C ASP A 163 7.76 -2.49 0.47
N TRP A 164 8.37 -3.19 -0.47
CA TRP A 164 8.18 -2.98 -1.91
C TRP A 164 8.34 -1.51 -2.33
N CYS A 165 9.59 -1.03 -2.36
CA CYS A 165 9.88 0.33 -2.76
C CYS A 165 11.08 0.47 -3.71
N GLY A 166 11.08 1.44 -4.62
CA GLY A 166 12.24 1.70 -5.46
C GLY A 166 13.40 2.27 -4.64
N ALA A 167 13.12 3.36 -3.92
CA ALA A 167 14.06 4.01 -3.02
C ALA A 167 13.41 4.40 -1.69
N LEU A 168 14.13 4.19 -0.59
CA LEU A 168 13.77 4.60 0.77
C LEU A 168 14.83 5.52 1.38
N GLY A 169 14.41 6.68 1.86
CA GLY A 169 15.19 7.57 2.71
C GLY A 169 14.55 7.72 4.08
N VAL A 170 15.30 7.45 5.17
CA VAL A 170 14.85 7.65 6.55
C VAL A 170 15.82 8.56 7.30
N GLN A 171 15.34 9.74 7.70
CA GLN A 171 16.14 10.73 8.42
C GLN A 171 16.34 10.37 9.90
N ARG A 172 15.26 9.97 10.59
CA ARG A 172 15.33 9.53 11.99
C ARG A 172 14.25 8.52 12.36
N CYS A 173 14.65 7.39 12.91
CA CYS A 173 13.79 6.36 13.50
C CYS A 173 14.31 5.85 14.84
N ARG A 174 13.47 5.14 15.60
CA ARG A 174 13.90 4.27 16.70
C ARG A 174 14.10 2.86 16.16
N SER A 175 13.11 2.34 15.43
CA SER A 175 13.15 1.05 14.76
C SER A 175 12.71 1.22 13.31
N ALA A 176 13.36 0.48 12.40
CA ALA A 176 12.95 0.34 11.02
C ALA A 176 12.98 -1.14 10.62
N GLU A 177 11.93 -1.59 9.95
CA GLU A 177 11.84 -2.88 9.28
C GLU A 177 11.65 -2.60 7.79
N VAL A 178 12.59 -3.06 6.98
CA VAL A 178 12.63 -2.73 5.55
C VAL A 178 12.81 -3.99 4.73
N SER A 179 11.94 -4.16 3.74
CA SER A 179 11.96 -5.30 2.85
C SER A 179 11.76 -4.94 1.41
N ARG A 180 12.40 -5.70 0.51
CA ARG A 180 12.12 -5.64 -0.94
C ARG A 180 12.23 -4.21 -1.50
N CYS A 181 13.26 -3.49 -1.10
CA CYS A 181 13.54 -2.15 -1.60
C CYS A 181 14.82 -2.10 -2.46
N GLY A 182 14.79 -1.36 -3.57
CA GLY A 182 15.94 -1.24 -4.48
C GLY A 182 17.13 -0.52 -3.83
N ALA A 183 16.86 0.60 -3.16
CA ALA A 183 17.85 1.35 -2.40
C ALA A 183 17.30 1.84 -1.07
N VAL A 184 18.11 1.78 -0.02
CA VAL A 184 17.77 2.16 1.35
C VAL A 184 18.86 3.07 1.91
N ARG A 185 18.49 4.27 2.35
CA ARG A 185 19.35 5.22 3.04
C ARG A 185 18.75 5.58 4.38
N VAL A 186 19.48 5.32 5.47
CA VAL A 186 19.05 5.63 6.83
C VAL A 186 20.11 6.49 7.52
N ASP A 187 19.74 7.69 7.95
CA ASP A 187 20.68 8.60 8.60
C ASP A 187 20.87 8.28 10.08
N ARG A 188 19.78 8.12 10.83
CA ARG A 188 19.81 7.78 12.26
C ARG A 188 18.68 6.84 12.63
N CYS A 189 19.00 5.60 12.97
CA CYS A 189 18.04 4.69 13.60
C CYS A 189 18.61 4.09 14.88
N GLY A 190 17.75 3.67 15.80
CA GLY A 190 18.20 2.84 16.92
C GLY A 190 18.55 1.44 16.42
N GLU A 191 17.63 0.86 15.66
CA GLU A 191 17.74 -0.46 15.05
C GLU A 191 17.10 -0.45 13.65
N ALA A 192 17.76 -1.05 12.67
CA ALA A 192 17.27 -1.24 11.33
C ALA A 192 17.41 -2.71 10.93
N ASN A 193 16.29 -3.39 10.72
CA ASN A 193 16.22 -4.75 10.19
C ASN A 193 15.92 -4.65 8.70
N VAL A 194 16.84 -5.13 7.86
CA VAL A 194 16.73 -5.01 6.40
C VAL A 194 16.89 -6.37 5.75
N TRP A 195 15.98 -6.73 4.86
CA TRP A 195 16.03 -8.01 4.13
C TRP A 195 15.60 -7.86 2.67
N SER A 196 16.22 -8.65 1.79
CA SER A 196 15.92 -8.65 0.35
C SER A 196 15.96 -7.25 -0.30
N CYS A 197 16.90 -6.39 0.12
CA CYS A 197 17.09 -5.05 -0.45
C CYS A 197 18.38 -4.99 -1.28
N GLY A 198 18.41 -4.16 -2.32
CA GLY A 198 19.58 -4.04 -3.21
C GLY A 198 20.76 -3.32 -2.55
N ASN A 199 20.63 -2.00 -2.37
CA ASN A 199 21.68 -1.17 -1.76
C ASN A 199 21.23 -0.63 -0.40
N VAL A 200 22.01 -0.86 0.65
CA VAL A 200 21.68 -0.42 2.01
C VAL A 200 22.80 0.43 2.60
N ILE A 201 22.49 1.67 2.95
CA ILE A 201 23.43 2.60 3.60
C ILE A 201 22.79 3.07 4.90
N VAL A 202 23.45 2.81 6.02
CA VAL A 202 23.04 3.33 7.34
C VAL A 202 24.19 4.11 7.95
N ARG A 203 23.97 5.39 8.27
CA ARG A 203 25.02 6.25 8.83
C ARG A 203 25.22 6.05 10.32
N ARG A 204 24.14 5.85 11.08
CA ARG A 204 24.17 5.65 12.55
C ARG A 204 23.01 4.76 13.00
N GLY A 205 23.33 3.70 13.72
CA GLY A 205 22.36 2.77 14.29
C GLY A 205 22.86 1.34 14.29
N LYS A 206 22.14 0.44 14.98
CA LYS A 206 22.33 -1.00 14.82
C LYS A 206 21.65 -1.42 13.51
N VAL A 207 22.31 -2.25 12.72
CA VAL A 207 21.77 -2.75 11.45
C VAL A 207 21.89 -4.26 11.45
N ASN A 208 20.76 -4.92 11.23
CA ASN A 208 20.72 -6.35 10.97
C ASN A 208 20.30 -6.51 9.51
N VAL A 209 21.22 -7.00 8.67
CA VAL A 209 20.92 -7.35 7.28
C VAL A 209 20.75 -8.85 7.23
N VAL A 210 19.54 -9.31 6.91
CA VAL A 210 19.29 -10.71 6.63
C VAL A 210 19.36 -10.87 5.12
N GLU A 211 20.49 -11.38 4.65
CA GLU A 211 20.58 -11.86 3.28
C GLU A 211 19.59 -13.01 3.13
N ALA A 212 18.72 -12.90 2.13
CA ALA A 212 17.94 -14.05 1.72
C ALA A 212 18.96 -15.16 1.41
N HIS A 213 18.90 -16.26 2.16
CA HIS A 213 19.56 -17.50 1.78
C HIS A 213 19.34 -17.67 0.29
N GLN A 214 20.43 -17.78 -0.48
CA GLN A 214 20.36 -18.20 -1.87
C GLN A 214 19.33 -19.35 -1.93
N PRO A 215 18.33 -19.32 -2.83
CA PRO A 215 17.59 -20.54 -3.07
C PRO A 215 18.65 -21.56 -3.41
N GLN A 216 18.76 -22.60 -2.58
CA GLN A 216 19.58 -23.77 -2.89
C GLN A 216 19.03 -24.23 -4.23
N VAL A 217 19.73 -23.87 -5.31
CA VAL A 217 19.43 -24.38 -6.63
C VAL A 217 19.67 -25.87 -6.45
N TRP A 218 18.61 -26.64 -6.31
CA TRP A 218 18.69 -28.06 -6.55
C TRP A 218 19.14 -28.15 -8.01
N HIS A 219 20.45 -28.28 -8.23
CA HIS A 219 20.92 -28.99 -9.39
C HIS A 219 20.37 -30.39 -9.21
N GLN A 220 19.17 -30.60 -9.71
CA GLN A 220 18.75 -31.91 -10.14
C GLN A 220 19.70 -32.22 -11.29
N LYS A 221 20.90 -32.71 -10.94
CA LYS A 221 21.69 -33.55 -11.84
C LYS A 221 20.70 -34.63 -12.21
N LEU A 222 20.09 -34.49 -13.39
CA LEU A 222 19.53 -35.61 -14.11
C LEU A 222 20.71 -36.58 -14.18
N ALA A 223 20.70 -37.58 -13.29
CA ALA A 223 21.63 -38.68 -13.37
C ALA A 223 21.39 -39.25 -14.77
N GLU A 224 22.43 -39.19 -15.60
CA GLU A 224 22.45 -39.91 -16.86
C GLU A 224 21.98 -41.34 -16.57
N PRO A 225 21.04 -41.91 -17.34
CA PRO A 225 20.63 -43.29 -17.12
C PRO A 225 21.84 -44.17 -17.40
N ALA A 226 22.49 -44.64 -16.33
CA ALA A 226 23.47 -45.70 -16.41
C ALA A 226 22.74 -46.96 -16.88
N TYR A 227 22.93 -47.31 -18.15
CA TYR A 227 22.56 -48.61 -18.68
C TYR A 227 23.35 -49.67 -17.90
N SER A 228 22.72 -50.30 -16.90
CA SER A 228 23.28 -51.48 -16.25
C SER A 228 22.89 -52.72 -17.06
N VAL A 229 23.86 -53.26 -17.80
CA VAL A 229 23.81 -54.64 -18.31
C VAL A 229 23.74 -55.60 -17.12
N PRO A 230 22.80 -56.56 -17.06
CA PRO A 230 22.76 -57.54 -15.98
C PRO A 230 23.85 -58.59 -16.16
N THR A 231 24.78 -58.68 -15.22
CA THR A 231 25.69 -59.83 -15.09
C THR A 231 25.07 -60.84 -14.10
N GLU A 232 24.83 -62.04 -14.62
CA GLU A 232 24.59 -63.32 -13.94
C GLU A 232 23.23 -63.57 -13.24
N ILE A 233 22.46 -64.44 -13.89
CA ILE A 233 21.32 -65.16 -13.33
C ILE A 233 21.85 -66.40 -12.61
N MET A 234 21.79 -66.42 -11.27
CA MET A 234 21.94 -67.66 -10.51
C MET A 234 20.58 -68.12 -9.98
N THR A 235 20.03 -69.14 -10.62
CA THR A 235 18.83 -69.86 -10.19
C THR A 235 19.18 -70.90 -9.12
N LYS A 236 18.60 -70.79 -7.93
CA LYS A 236 18.39 -71.92 -7.02
C LYS A 236 17.12 -71.73 -6.19
N GLY A 237 16.11 -72.55 -6.45
CA GLY A 237 15.00 -72.86 -5.53
C GLY A 237 14.06 -71.72 -5.13
N ARG A 238 13.01 -71.49 -5.94
CA ARG A 238 11.69 -70.87 -5.63
C ARG A 238 11.57 -69.69 -4.64
N ARG A 239 12.63 -68.94 -4.34
CA ARG A 239 12.56 -67.63 -3.65
C ARG A 239 13.73 -66.76 -4.10
N THR A 240 13.45 -65.68 -4.81
CA THR A 240 14.41 -64.61 -5.11
C THR A 240 14.10 -63.41 -4.23
N CYS A 241 14.98 -63.11 -3.28
CA CYS A 241 14.95 -61.88 -2.48
C CYS A 241 16.04 -60.95 -3.00
N LEU A 242 15.68 -59.79 -3.55
CA LEU A 242 16.65 -58.73 -3.82
C LEU A 242 16.82 -57.85 -2.57
N LYS A 243 18.06 -57.77 -2.09
CA LYS A 243 18.48 -56.74 -1.13
C LYS A 243 18.89 -55.50 -1.92
N SER A 244 18.15 -54.41 -1.74
CA SER A 244 18.63 -53.06 -2.06
C SER A 244 18.17 -52.09 -0.96
N THR A 245 19.08 -51.25 -0.52
CA THR A 245 18.81 -50.02 0.25
C THR A 245 19.40 -48.86 -0.57
N PRO A 246 18.89 -47.61 -0.47
CA PRO A 246 17.95 -47.08 0.52
C PRO A 246 16.63 -46.52 -0.08
N MET A 247 15.63 -46.30 0.79
CA MET A 247 14.40 -45.52 0.56
C MET A 247 13.65 -45.74 -0.75
N VAL A 248 12.70 -46.69 -0.79
CA VAL A 248 11.30 -46.49 -1.26
C VAL A 248 10.45 -47.62 -0.65
N PHE A 249 9.23 -47.29 -0.24
CA PHE A 249 8.19 -48.17 0.30
C PHE A 249 8.06 -49.52 -0.41
N TYR A 250 7.94 -50.61 0.37
CA TYR A 250 7.47 -51.90 -0.11
C TYR A 250 5.95 -51.87 -0.26
N ASP A 251 5.45 -51.73 -1.48
CA ASP A 251 4.14 -52.25 -1.86
C ASP A 251 4.34 -53.66 -2.43
N CYS A 252 4.04 -54.66 -1.60
CA CYS A 252 3.94 -56.05 -2.06
C CYS A 252 2.69 -56.20 -2.93
N LEU A 253 2.87 -56.16 -4.24
CA LEU A 253 1.85 -56.62 -5.18
C LEU A 253 1.65 -58.13 -5.02
N ARG A 254 0.52 -58.51 -4.44
CA ARG A 254 0.00 -59.87 -4.48
C ARG A 254 -0.60 -60.07 -5.87
N THR A 255 0.09 -60.80 -6.74
CA THR A 255 -0.53 -61.37 -7.94
C THR A 255 -1.50 -62.49 -7.52
N ALA A 256 -2.63 -62.56 -8.21
CA ALA A 256 -3.79 -63.42 -7.95
C ALA A 256 -3.47 -64.89 -7.64
#